data_AF-A0A7C6F3R6-F1
#
_entry.id   AF-A0A7C6F3R6-F1
#
_cell.length_a   1.000
_cell.length_b   1.000
_cell.length_c   1.000
_cell.angle_alpha   90.00
_cell.angle_beta   90.00
_cell.angle_gamma   90.00
#
_symmetry.space_group_name_H-M   'P 1'
#
loop_
_entity.id
_entity.type
_entity.pdbx_description
1 polymer ?
#
loop_
_entity_poly.entity_id
_entity_poly.type
_entity_poly.pdbx_seq_one_letter_code
_entity_poly.pdbx_strand_id
1 'polypeptide(L)' 'MGKGLCIFGMIGAGLLLLVFGLDLAAGLPFGRVSVIMDVGLIVAAVGLLAASVMTFREIP' A
#
# COMPACT_ATOMS: atom_id res chain seq x y z
N MET A 1 19.35 10.44 2.19
CA MET A 1 18.61 9.44 3.00
C MET A 1 17.10 9.63 2.94
N GLY A 2 16.54 10.84 3.08
CA GLY A 2 15.08 11.05 3.09
C GLY A 2 14.32 10.46 1.89
N LYS A 3 14.78 10.73 0.66
CA LYS A 3 14.14 10.19 -0.56
C LYS A 3 14.12 8.65 -0.64
N GLY A 4 15.14 7.98 -0.10
CA GLY A 4 15.22 6.52 -0.12
C GLY A 4 14.12 5.86 0.73
N LEU A 5 13.82 6.42 1.90
CA LEU A 5 12.74 5.94 2.77
C LEU A 5 11.36 6.17 2.14
N CYS A 6 11.16 7.31 1.45
CA CYS A 6 9.92 7.55 0.71
C CYS A 6 9.74 6.55 -0.45
N ILE A 7 10.81 6.23 -1.19
CA ILE A 7 10.76 5.20 -2.25
C ILE A 7 10.42 3.85 -1.65
N PHE A 8 11.04 3.47 -0.53
CA PHE A 8 10.72 2.23 0.17
C PHE A 8 9.23 2.18 0.59
N GLY A 9 8.72 3.28 1.16
CA GLY A 9 7.31 3.42 1.52
C GLY A 9 6.36 3.32 0.33
N MET A 10 6.70 3.95 -0.80
CA MET A 10 5.92 3.87 -2.04
C MET A 10 5.89 2.46 -2.61
N ILE A 11 7.04 1.77 -2.67
CA ILE A 11 7.13 0.39 -3.16
C ILE A 11 6.34 -0.55 -2.24
N GLY A 12 6.53 -0.44 -0.92
CA GLY A 12 5.81 -1.25 0.05
C GLY A 12 4.29 -1.05 -0.03
N ALA A 13 3.84 0.20 -0.11
CA ALA A 13 2.43 0.53 -0.28
C ALA A 13 1.86 -0.01 -1.60
N GLY A 14 2.62 0.12 -2.70
CA GLY A 14 2.24 -0.43 -3.99
C GLY A 14 2.06 -1.95 -3.96
N LEU A 15 2.99 -2.68 -3.33
CA LEU A 15 2.88 -4.14 -3.17
C LEU A 15 1.68 -4.53 -2.30
N LEU A 16 1.42 -3.80 -1.21
CA LEU A 16 0.26 -4.06 -0.35
C LEU A 16 -1.06 -3.85 -1.11
N LEU A 17 -1.18 -2.76 -1.87
CA LEU A 17 -2.36 -2.51 -2.71
C LEU A 17 -2.53 -3.60 -3.77
N LEU A 18 -1.45 -4.09 -4.35
CA LEU A 18 -1.49 -5.14 -5.35
C LEU A 18 -1.97 -6.47 -4.73
N VAL A 19 -1.39 -6.88 -3.60
CA VAL A 19 -1.73 -8.14 -2.94
C VAL A 19 -3.14 -8.13 -2.35
N PHE A 20 -3.50 -7.11 -1.55
CA PHE A 20 -4.83 -7.05 -0.94
C PHE A 20 -5.91 -6.63 -1.93
N GLY A 21 -5.57 -5.83 -2.94
CA GLY A 21 -6.47 -5.56 -4.06
C GLY A 21 -6.74 -6.81 -4.88
N LEU A 22 -5.73 -7.65 -5.13
CA LEU A 22 -5.90 -8.94 -5.78
C LEU A 22 -6.69 -9.92 -4.91
N ASP A 23 -6.48 -9.92 -3.60
CA ASP A 23 -7.27 -10.78 -2.71
C ASP A 23 -8.74 -10.36 -2.73
N LEU A 24 -9.02 -9.06 -2.60
CA LEU A 24 -10.39 -8.55 -2.68
C LEU A 24 -11.04 -8.82 -4.05
N ALA A 25 -10.29 -8.70 -5.16
CA ALA A 25 -10.82 -8.85 -6.51
C ALA A 25 -10.96 -10.33 -6.96
N ALA A 26 -9.99 -11.18 -6.63
CA ALA A 26 -9.87 -12.55 -7.15
C ALA A 26 -9.75 -13.63 -6.05
N GLY A 27 -9.55 -13.25 -4.79
CA GLY A 27 -9.34 -14.18 -3.68
C GLY A 27 -7.99 -14.86 -3.69
N LEU A 28 -6.98 -14.23 -4.29
CA LEU A 28 -5.61 -14.70 -4.27
C LEU A 28 -4.74 -13.62 -3.65
N PRO A 29 -3.81 -13.93 -2.72
CA PRO A 29 -3.38 -15.27 -2.29
C PRO A 29 -4.07 -15.81 -1.02
N PHE A 30 -4.93 -15.03 -0.36
CA PHE A 30 -5.45 -15.36 0.97
C PHE A 30 -6.88 -15.92 0.96
N GLY A 31 -7.58 -15.89 -0.18
CA GLY A 31 -8.91 -16.50 -0.31
C GLY A 31 -10.06 -15.63 0.17
N ARG A 32 -9.88 -14.31 0.30
CA ARG A 32 -10.87 -13.39 0.92
C ARG A 32 -11.36 -13.88 2.28
N VAL A 33 -10.44 -14.40 3.10
CA VAL A 33 -10.79 -14.91 4.43
C VAL A 33 -11.44 -13.83 5.30
N SER A 34 -11.06 -12.57 5.11
CA SER A 34 -11.71 -11.43 5.77
C SER A 34 -11.71 -10.18 4.89
N VAL A 35 -12.88 -9.87 4.34
CA VAL A 35 -13.08 -8.63 3.53
C VAL A 35 -12.77 -7.38 4.34
N ILE A 36 -13.03 -7.38 5.66
CA ILE A 36 -12.71 -6.26 6.54
C ILE A 36 -11.19 -6.04 6.61
N MET A 37 -10.41 -7.12 6.68
CA MET A 37 -8.96 -7.04 6.66
C MET A 37 -8.47 -6.47 5.33
N ASP A 38 -8.97 -6.98 4.21
CA ASP A 38 -8.54 -6.55 2.87
C ASP A 38 -8.81 -5.06 2.67
N VAL A 39 -10.03 -4.61 2.99
CA VAL A 39 -10.41 -3.20 2.88
C VAL A 39 -9.60 -2.33 3.84
N GLY A 40 -9.40 -2.77 5.08
CA GLY A 40 -8.60 -2.03 6.06
C GLY A 40 -7.15 -1.85 5.62
N LEU A 41 -6.54 -2.91 5.08
CA LEU A 41 -5.17 -2.88 4.54
C LEU A 41 -5.07 -2.04 3.29
N ILE A 42 -6.06 -2.09 2.39
CA ILE A 42 -6.11 -1.21 1.21
C ILE A 42 -6.15 0.26 1.64
N VAL A 43 -7.02 0.64 2.59
CA VAL A 43 -7.12 2.02 3.07
C VAL A 43 -5.81 2.48 3.70
N ALA A 44 -5.20 1.65 4.56
CA ALA A 44 -3.91 1.96 5.17
C ALA A 44 -2.80 2.11 4.12
N ALA A 45 -2.77 1.23 3.11
CA ALA A 45 -1.77 1.27 2.04
C ALA A 45 -1.95 2.51 1.13
N VAL A 46 -3.18 2.94 0.83
CA VAL A 46 -3.44 4.21 0.15
C VAL A 46 -2.91 5.39 0.97
N GLY A 47 -3.16 5.40 2.29
CA GLY A 47 -2.64 6.42 3.19
C GLY A 47 -1.11 6.49 3.19
N LEU A 48 -0.46 5.32 3.28
CA LEU A 48 1.01 5.21 3.23
C LEU A 48 1.57 5.70 1.89
N LEU A 49 0.94 5.32 0.76
CA LEU A 49 1.35 5.76 -0.56
C LEU A 49 1.23 7.28 -0.69
N ALA A 50 0.10 7.85 -0.28
CA ALA A 50 -0.14 9.28 -0.31
C ALA A 50 0.90 10.05 0.52
N ALA A 51 1.12 9.65 1.78
CA ALA A 51 2.14 10.25 2.63
C ALA A 51 3.54 10.16 2.01
N SER A 52 3.92 8.99 1.50
CA SER A 52 5.24 8.77 0.90
C SER A 52 5.46 9.61 -0.36
N VAL A 53 4.43 9.75 -1.22
CA VAL A 53 4.48 10.57 -2.44
C VAL A 53 4.57 12.06 -2.10
N MET A 54 3.77 12.54 -1.14
CA MET A 54 3.80 13.94 -0.72
C MET A 54 5.18 14.32 -0.18
N THR A 55 5.69 13.54 0.77
CA THR A 55 7.01 13.78 1.37
C THR A 55 8.14 13.62 0.35
N PHE A 56 8.04 12.69 -0.61
CA PHE A 56 9.05 12.55 -1.67
C PHE A 56 9.18 13.83 -2.52
N ARG A 57 8.07 14.54 -2.75
CA ARG A 57 8.03 15.79 -3.52
C ARG A 57 8.54 16.99 -2.73
N GLU A 58 8.47 16.94 -1.41
CA GLU A 58 8.93 18.03 -0.52
C GLU A 58 10.44 18.01 -0.28
N ILE A 59 11.08 16.83 -0.35
CA ILE A 59 12.51 16.71 -0.11
C ILE A 59 13.29 17.20 -1.36
N PRO A 60 14.25 18.14 -1.21
CA PRO A 60 15.07 18.64 -2.31
C PRO A 60 15.94 17.55 -2.97
#